data_AF-Q095T7-F1
#
_entry.id   AF-Q095T7-F1
#
_cell.length_a   1.000
_cell.length_b   1.000
_cell.length_c   1.000
_cell.angle_alpha   90.00
_cell.angle_beta   90.00
_cell.angle_gamma   90.00
#
_symmetry.space_group_name_H-M   'P 1'
#
loop_
_entity.id
_entity.type
_entity.pdbx_description
1 polymer ?
#
loop_
_entity_poly.entity_id
_entity_poly.type
_entity_poly.pdbx_seq_one_letter_code
_entity_poly.pdbx_strand_id
1 'polypeptide(L)'
;MEPQYTGSQFLTGSPVPTQDEKTWGMLAHLSALVAGIFGFPFLGPLIVMLTKGKESKWVESHAKEALNFQITATAAIWISAALMLCVVGFLLLPVIGIAALVFTIIASIKANNGEMYRYPATVRLVK
;
A
#
# COMPACT_ATOMS: atom_id res chain seq x y z
N MET A 1 -0.47 9.25 27.38
CA MET A 1 -1.68 9.61 26.59
C MET A 1 -2.17 8.31 25.96
N GLU A 2 -3.11 7.62 26.60
CA GLU A 2 -3.78 6.41 26.09
C GLU A 2 -5.27 6.73 25.86
N PRO A 3 -6.06 5.91 25.14
CA PRO A 3 -5.78 5.18 23.88
C PRO A 3 -6.94 5.35 22.86
N GLN A 4 -6.75 5.04 21.57
CA GLN A 4 -7.88 4.86 20.64
C GLN A 4 -7.75 3.57 19.84
N TYR A 5 -8.16 2.48 20.49
CA TYR A 5 -8.51 1.21 19.86
C TYR A 5 -9.88 1.34 19.17
N THR A 6 -9.93 2.00 18.01
CA THR A 6 -11.18 2.10 17.24
C THR A 6 -11.31 0.89 16.30
N GLY A 7 -11.91 -0.19 16.82
CA GLY A 7 -12.89 -1.00 16.10
C GLY A 7 -12.44 -1.85 14.92
N SER A 8 -11.70 -2.93 15.17
CA SER A 8 -11.61 -4.02 14.19
C SER A 8 -11.35 -5.36 14.87
N GLN A 9 -12.43 -6.11 15.09
CA GLN A 9 -12.36 -7.49 15.52
C GLN A 9 -11.54 -8.28 14.49
N PHE A 10 -10.39 -8.74 14.95
CA PHE A 10 -9.64 -9.84 14.37
C PHE A 10 -10.58 -11.04 14.28
N LEU A 11 -10.41 -11.90 13.28
CA LEU A 11 -11.20 -13.12 13.07
C LEU A 11 -11.30 -14.04 14.32
N THR A 12 -10.49 -13.79 15.35
CA THR A 12 -10.41 -14.53 16.62
C THR A 12 -10.37 -13.65 17.89
N GLY A 13 -10.62 -12.34 17.80
CA GLY A 13 -10.56 -11.44 18.97
C GLY A 13 -9.16 -11.27 19.60
N SER A 14 -8.09 -11.73 18.95
CA SER A 14 -6.71 -11.63 19.42
C SER A 14 -6.05 -10.34 18.93
N PRO A 15 -5.37 -9.55 19.78
CA PRO A 15 -4.77 -8.25 19.41
C PRO A 15 -3.57 -8.35 18.45
N VAL A 16 -3.20 -9.56 18.02
CA VAL A 16 -2.04 -9.86 17.17
C VAL A 16 -2.54 -10.54 15.89
N PRO A 17 -2.14 -10.09 14.69
CA PRO A 17 -2.55 -10.71 13.45
C PRO A 17 -2.01 -12.13 13.32
N THR A 18 -2.84 -13.02 12.76
CA THR A 18 -2.48 -14.39 12.42
C THR A 18 -1.41 -14.43 11.32
N GLN A 19 -0.76 -15.58 11.12
CA GLN A 19 0.22 -15.74 10.03
C GLN A 19 -0.42 -15.61 8.63
N ASP A 20 -1.66 -16.07 8.45
CA ASP A 20 -2.38 -15.88 7.20
C ASP A 20 -2.66 -14.39 6.95
N GLU A 21 -3.15 -13.67 7.96
CA GLU A 21 -3.31 -12.22 7.87
C GLU A 21 -2.01 -11.54 7.48
N LYS A 22 -0.91 -11.77 8.21
CA LYS A 22 0.43 -11.23 7.90
C LYS A 22 0.85 -11.46 6.46
N THR A 23 0.65 -12.68 5.97
CA THR A 23 0.93 -13.06 4.58
C THR A 23 0.10 -12.22 3.62
N TRP A 24 -1.20 -12.12 3.82
CA TRP A 24 -2.08 -11.31 2.97
C TRP A 24 -1.84 -9.81 3.04
N GLY A 25 -1.45 -9.28 4.21
CA GLY A 25 -1.04 -7.87 4.32
C GLY A 25 0.26 -7.58 3.58
N MET A 26 1.23 -8.50 3.64
CA MET A 26 2.45 -8.40 2.83
C MET A 26 2.11 -8.48 1.33
N LEU A 27 1.26 -9.42 0.92
CA LEU A 27 0.80 -9.56 -0.47
C LEU A 27 0.03 -8.32 -0.95
N ALA A 28 -0.69 -7.63 -0.08
CA ALA A 28 -1.35 -6.38 -0.42
C ALA A 28 -0.37 -5.34 -0.97
N HIS A 29 0.84 -5.24 -0.41
CA HIS A 29 1.89 -4.34 -0.90
C HIS A 29 2.65 -4.95 -2.08
N LEU A 30 3.09 -6.21 -1.99
CA LEU A 30 3.89 -6.85 -3.05
C LEU A 30 3.13 -7.04 -4.36
N SER A 31 1.83 -7.27 -4.30
CA SER A 31 0.98 -7.39 -5.49
C SER A 31 1.01 -6.12 -6.35
N ALA A 32 1.31 -4.96 -5.76
CA ALA A 32 1.50 -3.73 -6.53
C ALA A 32 2.73 -3.76 -7.44
N LEU A 33 3.81 -4.43 -7.03
CA LEU A 33 4.99 -4.59 -7.87
C LEU A 33 4.68 -5.50 -9.06
N VAL A 34 3.97 -6.60 -8.81
CA VAL A 34 3.54 -7.52 -9.88
C VAL A 34 2.60 -6.83 -10.86
N ALA A 35 1.55 -6.17 -10.36
CA ALA A 35 0.61 -5.44 -11.21
C ALA A 35 1.27 -4.22 -11.90
N GLY A 36 2.29 -3.64 -11.29
CA GLY A 36 3.09 -2.55 -11.82
C GLY A 36 3.88 -2.94 -13.08
N ILE A 37 4.32 -4.20 -13.21
CA ILE A 37 4.95 -4.71 -14.45
C ILE A 37 4.01 -4.57 -15.65
N PHE A 38 2.70 -4.68 -15.41
CA PHE A 38 1.66 -4.53 -16.44
C PHE A 38 1.13 -3.10 -16.55
N GLY A 39 1.72 -2.13 -15.84
CA GLY A 39 1.34 -0.72 -15.88
C GLY A 39 0.19 -0.31 -14.94
N PHE A 40 -0.32 -1.22 -14.11
CA PHE A 40 -1.47 -0.97 -13.23
C PHE A 40 -1.21 -1.36 -11.78
N PRO A 41 -0.24 -0.72 -11.08
CA PRO A 41 0.22 -1.15 -9.76
C PRO A 41 -0.87 -1.12 -8.68
N PHE A 42 -1.92 -0.32 -8.83
CA PHE A 42 -3.05 -0.28 -7.89
C PHE A 42 -3.99 -1.48 -8.01
N LEU A 43 -3.96 -2.27 -9.11
CA LEU A 43 -4.84 -3.43 -9.25
C LEU A 43 -4.47 -4.57 -8.31
N GLY A 44 -3.20 -4.77 -8.01
CA GLY A 44 -2.73 -5.76 -7.04
C GLY A 44 -3.40 -5.61 -5.66
N PRO A 45 -3.20 -4.48 -4.96
CA PRO A 45 -3.82 -4.24 -3.67
C PRO A 45 -5.36 -4.21 -3.74
N LEU A 46 -5.94 -3.74 -4.85
CA LEU A 46 -7.39 -3.79 -5.05
C LEU A 46 -7.92 -5.23 -5.05
N ILE A 47 -7.24 -6.15 -5.76
CA ILE A 47 -7.61 -7.57 -5.77
C ILE A 47 -7.52 -8.14 -4.35
N VAL A 48 -6.43 -7.88 -3.62
CA VAL A 48 -6.27 -8.34 -2.23
C VAL A 48 -7.38 -7.80 -1.32
N MET A 49 -7.75 -6.52 -1.47
CA MET A 49 -8.84 -5.90 -0.72
C MET A 49 -10.18 -6.60 -0.99
N LEU A 50 -10.46 -6.96 -2.25
CA LEU A 50 -11.71 -7.58 -2.65
C LEU A 50 -11.81 -9.07 -2.29
N THR A 51 -10.68 -9.78 -2.20
CA THR A 51 -10.63 -11.21 -1.89
C THR A 51 -10.51 -11.46 -0.38
N LYS A 52 -9.48 -10.93 0.29
CA LYS A 52 -9.23 -11.15 1.72
C LYS A 52 -9.55 -9.98 2.62
N GLY A 53 -9.65 -8.78 2.09
CA GLY A 53 -10.05 -7.61 2.90
C GLY A 53 -11.44 -7.75 3.53
N LYS A 54 -12.36 -8.49 2.89
CA LYS A 54 -13.70 -8.75 3.46
C LYS A 54 -13.68 -9.69 4.67
N GLU A 55 -12.64 -10.51 4.79
CA GLU A 55 -12.50 -11.49 5.86
C GLU A 55 -11.72 -10.92 7.04
N SER A 56 -10.71 -10.08 6.80
CA SER A 56 -9.91 -9.49 7.87
C SER A 56 -9.79 -7.99 7.70
N LYS A 57 -10.24 -7.24 8.71
CA LYS A 57 -10.02 -5.79 8.81
C LYS A 57 -8.54 -5.42 8.84
N TRP A 58 -7.68 -6.29 9.36
CA TRP A 58 -6.23 -6.08 9.35
C TRP A 58 -5.69 -6.14 7.92
N VAL A 59 -6.08 -7.16 7.15
CA VAL A 59 -5.71 -7.26 5.72
C VAL A 59 -6.33 -6.11 4.93
N GLU A 60 -7.59 -5.78 5.18
CA GLU A 60 -8.30 -4.65 4.56
C GLU A 60 -7.52 -3.35 4.74
N SER A 61 -7.02 -3.09 5.95
CA SER A 61 -6.28 -1.86 6.26
C SER A 61 -4.95 -1.76 5.49
N HIS A 62 -4.21 -2.87 5.35
CA HIS A 62 -3.00 -2.90 4.52
C HIS A 62 -3.32 -2.75 3.04
N ALA A 63 -4.39 -3.39 2.56
CA ALA A 63 -4.81 -3.30 1.17
C ALA A 63 -5.30 -1.90 0.79
N LYS A 64 -6.06 -1.22 1.66
CA LYS A 64 -6.46 0.18 1.46
C LYS A 64 -5.27 1.12 1.44
N GLU A 65 -4.34 0.98 2.38
CA GLU A 65 -3.16 1.84 2.47
C GLU A 65 -2.22 1.62 1.27
N ALA A 66 -2.02 0.37 0.83
CA ALA A 66 -1.31 0.04 -0.41
C ALA A 66 -2.01 0.61 -1.65
N LEU A 67 -3.32 0.42 -1.77
CA LEU A 67 -4.12 0.93 -2.89
C LEU A 67 -4.02 2.45 -3.01
N ASN A 68 -4.23 3.16 -1.90
CA ASN A 68 -4.11 4.62 -1.83
C ASN A 68 -2.70 5.10 -2.22
N PHE A 69 -1.66 4.41 -1.76
CA PHE A 69 -0.28 4.75 -2.11
C PHE A 69 -0.01 4.58 -3.59
N GLN A 70 -0.41 3.45 -4.19
CA GLN A 70 -0.17 3.19 -5.60
C GLN A 70 -0.93 4.17 -6.51
N ILE A 71 -2.16 4.56 -6.13
CA ILE A 71 -2.88 5.63 -6.84
C ILE A 71 -2.11 6.95 -6.73
N THR A 72 -1.65 7.30 -5.53
CA THR A 72 -0.89 8.55 -5.29
C THR A 72 0.43 8.57 -6.08
N ALA A 73 1.21 7.48 -6.03
CA ALA A 73 2.46 7.35 -6.75
C ALA A 73 2.25 7.37 -8.27
N THR A 74 1.21 6.70 -8.77
CA THR A 74 0.85 6.72 -10.19
C THR A 74 0.50 8.13 -10.65
N ALA A 75 -0.29 8.88 -9.87
CA ALA A 75 -0.58 10.29 -10.17
C ALA A 75 0.69 11.15 -10.19
N ALA A 76 1.59 10.96 -9.22
CA ALA A 76 2.87 11.67 -9.16
C ALA A 76 3.78 11.36 -10.36
N ILE A 77 3.77 10.11 -10.85
CA ILE A 77 4.49 9.69 -12.07
C ILE A 77 3.90 10.41 -13.29
N TRP A 78 2.58 10.44 -13.46
CA TRP A 78 1.93 11.15 -14.58
C TRP A 78 2.21 12.65 -14.58
N ILE A 79 2.15 13.28 -13.40
CA ILE A 79 2.53 14.70 -13.24
C ILE A 79 4.00 14.90 -13.63
N SER A 80 4.89 14.03 -13.16
CA SER A 80 6.32 14.12 -13.49
C SER A 80 6.60 13.90 -14.98
N ALA A 81 5.86 13.00 -15.62
CA ALA A 81 5.93 12.78 -17.07
C ALA A 81 5.51 14.04 -17.83
N ALA A 82 4.42 14.72 -17.43
CA ALA A 82 4.03 16.00 -18.03
C ALA A 82 5.10 17.09 -17.83
N LEU A 83 5.75 17.13 -16.66
CA LEU A 83 6.86 18.04 -16.34
C LEU A 83 8.16 17.73 -17.09
N MET A 84 8.26 16.62 -17.83
CA MET A 84 9.42 16.35 -18.68
C MET A 84 9.56 17.41 -19.78
N LEU A 85 8.45 18.03 -20.23
CA LEU A 85 8.48 19.16 -21.16
C LEU A 85 9.29 20.35 -20.63
N CYS A 86 9.38 20.47 -19.30
CA CYS A 86 10.15 21.51 -18.60
C CYS A 86 11.52 20.99 -18.11
N VAL A 87 11.99 19.83 -18.57
CA VAL A 87 13.22 19.12 -18.15
C VAL A 87 13.22 18.60 -16.71
N VAL A 88 12.51 19.25 -15.77
CA VAL A 88 12.42 18.86 -14.36
C VAL A 88 11.88 17.44 -14.17
N GLY A 89 10.97 16.99 -15.04
CA GLY A 89 10.40 15.65 -14.99
C GLY A 89 11.43 14.51 -15.08
N PHE A 90 12.55 14.72 -15.79
CA PHE A 90 13.61 13.70 -15.91
C PHE A 90 14.27 13.36 -14.58
N LEU A 91 14.32 14.31 -13.64
CA LEU A 91 14.85 14.07 -12.30
C LEU A 91 13.78 13.51 -11.35
N LEU A 92 12.55 14.02 -11.44
CA LEU A 92 11.47 13.62 -10.54
C LEU A 92 11.00 12.18 -10.75
N LEU A 93 10.88 11.74 -12.00
CA LEU A 93 10.37 10.41 -12.35
C LEU A 93 11.17 9.26 -11.71
N PRO A 94 12.51 9.17 -11.86
CA PRO A 94 13.29 8.13 -11.20
C PRO A 94 13.24 8.24 -9.67
N VAL A 95 13.24 9.45 -9.11
CA VAL A 95 13.15 9.66 -7.65
C VAL A 95 11.84 9.10 -7.10
N ILE A 96 10.71 9.40 -7.75
CA ILE A 96 9.39 8.89 -7.34
C ILE A 96 9.32 7.38 -7.52
N GLY A 97 9.81 6.83 -8.64
CA GLY A 97 9.83 5.39 -8.89
C GLY A 97 10.63 4.62 -7.83
N ILE A 98 11.83 5.11 -7.49
CA ILE A 98 12.66 4.50 -6.45
C ILE A 98 12.00 4.64 -5.07
N ALA A 99 11.47 5.81 -4.72
CA ALA A 99 10.76 6.00 -3.45
C ALA A 99 9.53 5.07 -3.34
N ALA A 100 8.77 4.92 -4.43
CA ALA A 100 7.63 4.02 -4.51
C ALA A 100 8.03 2.56 -4.26
N LEU A 101 9.10 2.10 -4.91
CA LEU A 101 9.64 0.76 -4.71
C LEU A 101 10.10 0.55 -3.25
N VAL A 102 10.92 1.46 -2.72
CA VAL A 102 11.47 1.35 -1.36
C VAL A 102 10.35 1.33 -0.31
N PHE A 103 9.39 2.25 -0.38
CA PHE A 103 8.29 2.27 0.58
C PHE A 103 7.41 1.02 0.47
N THR A 104 7.20 0.48 -0.74
CA THR A 104 6.43 -0.76 -0.93
C THR A 104 7.14 -1.95 -0.28
N ILE A 105 8.46 -2.04 -0.39
CA ILE A 105 9.26 -3.09 0.25
C ILE A 105 9.20 -2.95 1.78
N ILE A 106 9.38 -1.73 2.31
CA ILE A 106 9.28 -1.48 3.76
C ILE A 106 7.90 -1.86 4.29
N ALA A 107 6.83 -1.46 3.60
CA ALA A 107 5.46 -1.80 3.98
C ALA A 107 5.23 -3.31 3.99
N SER A 108 5.75 -4.02 2.99
CA SER A 108 5.70 -5.49 2.89
C SER A 108 6.39 -6.16 4.08
N ILE A 109 7.61 -5.72 4.42
CA ILE A 109 8.38 -6.26 5.56
C ILE A 109 7.65 -6.00 6.88
N LYS A 110 7.13 -4.78 7.07
CA LYS A 110 6.38 -4.43 8.27
C LYS A 110 5.09 -5.24 8.41
N ALA A 111 4.35 -5.41 7.32
CA ALA A 111 3.15 -6.26 7.32
C ALA A 111 3.49 -7.71 7.71
N ASN A 112 4.60 -8.26 7.20
CA ASN A 112 5.07 -9.60 7.58
C ASN A 112 5.46 -9.68 9.07
N ASN A 113 5.99 -8.60 9.65
CA ASN A 113 6.25 -8.52 11.09
C ASN A 113 4.96 -8.37 11.94
N GLY A 114 3.81 -8.11 11.32
CA GLY A 114 2.55 -7.82 12.00
C GLY A 114 2.37 -6.35 12.37
N GLU A 115 3.17 -5.46 11.80
CA GLU A 115 3.12 -4.02 12.04
C GLU A 115 2.32 -3.29 10.96
N MET A 116 1.58 -2.26 11.39
CA MET A 116 0.92 -1.33 10.49
C MET A 116 1.93 -0.32 9.95
N TYR A 117 2.03 -0.19 8.63
CA TYR A 117 2.82 0.84 7.98
C TYR A 117 1.92 1.86 7.29
N ARG A 118 2.17 3.14 7.55
CA ARG A 118 1.52 4.25 6.84
C ARG A 118 2.51 4.83 5.85
N TYR A 119 2.13 4.85 4.58
CA TYR A 119 3.00 5.41 3.56
C TYR A 119 3.11 6.92 3.76
N PRO A 120 4.33 7.49 3.71
CA PRO A 120 4.50 8.93 3.70
C PRO A 120 3.91 9.52 2.41
N ALA A 121 3.46 10.77 2.47
CA ALA A 121 2.92 11.52 1.33
C ALA A 121 1.77 10.83 0.55
N THR A 122 0.99 9.95 1.21
CA THR A 122 -0.14 9.23 0.58
C THR A 122 -1.47 9.95 0.76
N VAL A 123 -2.23 10.05 -0.32
CA VAL A 123 -3.62 10.55 -0.29
C VAL A 123 -4.56 9.39 -0.01
N ARG A 124 -5.30 9.46 1.11
CA ARG A 124 -6.22 8.38 1.55
C ARG A 124 -7.61 8.59 0.96
N LEU A 125 -7.79 8.07 -0.26
CA LEU A 125 -9.05 8.13 -1.00
C LEU A 125 -10.04 7.07 -0.49
N VAL A 126 -9.56 5.85 -0.31
CA VAL A 126 -10.33 4.72 0.24
C VAL A 126 -10.17 4.72 1.77
N LYS A 127 -11.29 4.76 2.50
CA LYS A 127 -11.37 4.74 3.97
C LYS A 127 -11.88 3.40 4.47
#